data_AF-A0A3B1DPG8-F1
#
_entry.id   AF-A0A3B1DPG8-F1
#
_cell.length_a   1.000
_cell.length_b   1.000
_cell.length_c   1.000
_cell.angle_alpha   90.00
_cell.angle_beta   90.00
_cell.angle_gamma   90.00
#
_symmetry.space_group_name_H-M   'P 1'
#
loop_
_entity.id
_entity.type
_entity.pdbx_description
1 polymer ?
#
loop_
_entity_poly.entity_id
_entity_poly.type
_entity_poly.pdbx_seq_one_letter_code
_entity_poly.pdbx_strand_id
1 'polypeptide(L)'
;KELTEEILTKQKDGKTIYRYHKLTNNSTKAVSYWKEFQNEEQEIFIAETQYKYKDKNDIVFVNGKPQGKKEGEADFYPVGRVSKLPGNKTETGPLSIIGFFKTLRESEVILWGSDVVKETDGKAVTIYYPKPTSGSKILSPGNHPKFKGVREDAFSGKLNFLSLMLALFCGTASLPHILIRYYTVKDQASARKSTIVGIGCIGFFYVLTMFMGLGAMTSGAMDVTNSNMSAPLLAKSVGEWLFAIISAIAFTTVLGTVSGLIIASSGAVVHDVMSSFLQMEMNDAAKVRSAKIASVVVGVIAIVLGILFKDFNVNYLVGWAFSVAASANLPALVMVLFWKKTTKQGVTTAIFVGMISSLAWILLSGDTYKGVYGLNPNDSIIPFSQPGIVTIPLGFLTLWIVSFLTQPKLKVT
;
A
#
# COMPACT_ATOMS: atom_id res chain seq x y z
N LYS A 1 -35.20 4.91 28.60
CA LYS A 1 -35.13 4.02 29.79
C LYS A 1 -34.43 2.69 29.49
N GLU A 2 -34.55 2.14 28.27
CA GLU A 2 -33.87 0.88 27.90
C GLU A 2 -32.45 1.04 27.34
N LEU A 3 -32.03 2.24 26.97
CA LEU A 3 -30.69 2.51 26.44
C LEU A 3 -29.90 3.37 27.42
N THR A 4 -28.65 2.97 27.69
CA THR A 4 -27.63 3.78 28.38
C THR A 4 -26.66 4.32 27.34
N GLU A 5 -26.39 5.62 27.40
CA GLU A 5 -25.50 6.32 26.48
C GLU A 5 -24.18 6.70 27.16
N GLU A 6 -23.07 6.38 26.51
CA GLU A 6 -21.73 6.80 26.88
C GLU A 6 -21.11 7.57 25.71
N ILE A 7 -20.62 8.79 25.95
CA ILE A 7 -20.03 9.63 24.91
C ILE A 7 -18.50 9.46 24.93
N LEU A 8 -17.97 8.91 23.86
CA LEU A 8 -16.55 8.72 23.65
C LEU A 8 -16.02 9.87 22.79
N THR A 9 -15.22 10.76 23.38
CA THR A 9 -14.56 11.85 22.66
C THR A 9 -13.05 11.64 22.59
N LYS A 10 -12.45 12.07 21.49
CA LYS A 10 -11.00 12.26 21.42
C LYS A 10 -10.70 13.68 21.03
N GLN A 11 -9.87 14.35 21.82
CA GLN A 11 -9.38 15.69 21.53
C GLN A 11 -7.89 15.65 21.18
N LYS A 12 -7.45 16.48 20.25
CA LYS A 12 -6.05 16.78 19.97
C LYS A 12 -5.93 18.28 19.72
N ASP A 13 -5.00 18.94 20.38
CA ASP A 13 -4.72 20.37 20.26
C ASP A 13 -5.98 21.25 20.43
N GLY A 14 -6.82 20.93 21.42
CA GLY A 14 -8.06 21.67 21.72
C GLY A 14 -9.20 21.47 20.71
N LYS A 15 -9.04 20.60 19.70
CA LYS A 15 -10.09 20.25 18.74
C LYS A 15 -10.60 18.83 18.97
N THR A 16 -11.92 18.65 18.96
CA THR A 16 -12.56 17.34 18.94
C THR A 16 -12.25 16.64 17.62
N ILE A 17 -11.47 15.56 17.68
CA ILE A 17 -11.10 14.72 16.53
C ILE A 17 -12.28 13.84 16.12
N TYR A 18 -12.98 13.29 17.12
CA TYR A 18 -14.22 12.55 16.93
C TYR A 18 -15.05 12.55 18.21
N ARG A 19 -16.36 12.36 18.02
CA ARG A 19 -17.34 12.09 19.08
C ARG A 19 -18.20 10.90 18.65
N TYR A 20 -18.20 9.87 19.48
CA TYR A 20 -19.00 8.66 19.29
C TYR A 20 -19.99 8.51 20.44
N HIS A 21 -21.20 8.09 20.12
CA HIS A 21 -22.24 7.73 21.07
C HIS A 21 -22.28 6.21 21.15
N LYS A 22 -21.84 5.66 22.28
CA LYS A 22 -21.95 4.24 22.59
C LYS A 22 -23.28 4.02 23.28
N LEU A 23 -24.20 3.35 22.59
CA LEU A 23 -25.51 3.02 23.10
C LEU A 23 -25.52 1.56 23.54
N THR A 24 -25.79 1.33 24.82
CA THR A 24 -25.93 -0.01 25.41
C THR A 24 -27.38 -0.27 25.74
N ASN A 25 -27.95 -1.32 25.15
CA ASN A 25 -29.28 -1.78 25.50
C ASN A 25 -29.23 -2.51 26.84
N ASN A 26 -29.97 -2.02 27.83
CA ASN A 26 -29.97 -2.53 29.20
C ASN A 26 -30.61 -3.92 29.32
N SER A 27 -31.53 -4.29 28.41
CA SER A 27 -32.20 -5.60 28.43
C SER A 27 -31.40 -6.67 27.67
N THR A 28 -30.89 -6.36 26.49
CA THR A 28 -30.16 -7.32 25.65
C THR A 28 -28.65 -7.27 25.82
N LYS A 29 -28.13 -6.26 26.53
CA LYS A 29 -26.70 -5.92 26.62
C LYS A 29 -26.03 -5.65 25.27
N ALA A 30 -26.81 -5.47 24.21
CA ALA A 30 -26.28 -5.14 22.88
C ALA A 30 -25.69 -3.73 22.88
N VAL A 31 -24.48 -3.60 22.32
CA VAL A 31 -23.77 -2.33 22.20
C VAL A 31 -23.78 -1.89 20.73
N SER A 32 -24.03 -0.62 20.49
CA SER A 32 -23.88 0.01 19.17
C SER A 32 -23.10 1.32 19.30
N TYR A 33 -22.33 1.66 18.28
CA TYR A 33 -21.60 2.93 18.22
C TYR A 33 -22.18 3.76 17.09
N TRP A 34 -22.34 5.05 17.36
CA TRP A 34 -22.87 6.02 16.41
C TRP A 34 -21.89 7.18 16.34
N LYS A 35 -21.54 7.59 15.13
CA LYS A 35 -20.61 8.71 14.94
C LYS A 35 -21.39 10.00 14.80
N GLU A 36 -21.03 11.00 15.61
CA GLU A 36 -21.54 12.35 15.46
C GLU A 36 -20.82 13.05 14.30
N PHE A 37 -21.61 13.62 13.39
CA PHE A 37 -21.17 14.52 12.34
C PHE A 37 -21.83 15.87 12.55
N GLN A 38 -21.08 16.93 12.29
CA GLN A 38 -21.61 18.28 12.25
C GLN A 38 -21.49 18.80 10.83
N ASN A 39 -22.60 19.24 10.24
CA ASN A 39 -22.61 19.84 8.91
C ASN A 39 -22.11 21.30 8.95
N GLU A 40 -21.84 21.89 7.79
CA GLU A 40 -21.45 23.31 7.64
C GLU A 40 -22.50 24.27 8.22
N GLU A 41 -23.77 23.83 8.29
CA GLU A 41 -24.91 24.55 8.88
C GLU A 41 -25.08 24.30 10.40
N GLN A 42 -24.07 23.71 11.06
CA GLN A 42 -24.07 23.34 12.49
C GLN A 42 -25.11 22.30 12.93
N GLU A 43 -25.89 21.73 12.01
CA GLU A 43 -26.76 20.59 12.30
C GLU A 43 -25.95 19.34 12.66
N ILE A 44 -26.40 18.64 13.72
CA ILE A 44 -25.77 17.42 14.22
C ILE A 44 -26.51 16.22 13.67
N PHE A 45 -25.78 15.34 12.99
CA PHE A 45 -26.28 14.06 12.48
C PHE A 45 -25.50 12.91 13.09
N ILE A 46 -26.18 11.83 13.44
CA ILE A 46 -25.56 10.61 13.94
C ILE A 46 -25.71 9.53 12.88
N ALA A 47 -24.60 8.89 12.50
CA ALA A 47 -24.63 7.79 11.55
C ALA A 47 -24.27 6.48 12.23
N GLU A 48 -24.96 5.42 11.81
CA GLU A 48 -24.68 4.06 12.23
C GLU A 48 -23.26 3.66 11.79
N THR A 49 -22.55 2.97 12.69
CA THR A 49 -21.19 2.49 12.44
C THR A 49 -21.14 0.97 12.53
N GLN A 50 -20.08 0.39 11.96
CA GLN A 50 -19.74 -1.01 12.20
C GLN A 50 -18.49 -1.05 13.07
N TYR A 51 -18.35 -2.02 13.95
CA TYR A 51 -17.18 -2.06 14.82
C TYR A 51 -16.67 -3.48 15.03
N LYS A 52 -15.37 -3.57 15.28
CA LYS A 52 -14.72 -4.80 15.73
C LYS A 52 -13.87 -4.57 16.96
N TYR A 53 -13.80 -5.61 17.79
CA TYR A 53 -12.85 -5.67 18.90
C TYR A 53 -12.35 -7.10 19.07
N LYS A 54 -11.22 -7.25 19.75
CA LYS A 54 -10.76 -8.54 20.24
C LYS A 54 -11.07 -8.66 21.73
N ASP A 55 -11.51 -9.84 22.14
CA ASP A 55 -11.65 -10.19 23.54
C ASP A 55 -10.32 -10.71 24.13
N LYS A 56 -10.25 -10.91 25.45
CA LYS A 56 -9.06 -11.41 26.17
C LYS A 56 -8.54 -12.76 25.65
N ASN A 57 -9.41 -13.54 25.01
CA ASN A 57 -9.08 -14.83 24.39
C ASN A 57 -8.71 -14.71 22.88
N ASP A 58 -8.38 -13.50 22.40
CA ASP A 58 -8.08 -13.20 20.99
C ASP A 58 -9.21 -13.48 19.98
N ILE A 59 -10.42 -13.78 20.46
CA ILE A 59 -11.62 -13.93 19.64
C ILE A 59 -12.04 -12.56 19.10
N VAL A 60 -12.24 -12.47 17.79
CA VAL A 60 -12.71 -11.25 17.12
C VAL A 60 -14.23 -11.19 17.18
N PHE A 61 -14.76 -10.07 17.64
CA PHE A 61 -16.17 -9.76 17.62
C PHE A 61 -16.45 -8.65 16.62
N VAL A 62 -17.57 -8.76 15.90
CA VAL A 62 -18.11 -7.75 14.98
C VAL A 62 -19.51 -7.39 15.42
N ASN A 63 -19.78 -6.10 15.60
CA ASN A 63 -21.09 -5.58 16.05
C ASN A 63 -21.64 -6.30 17.30
N GLY A 64 -20.73 -6.71 18.20
CA GLY A 64 -21.08 -7.34 19.48
C GLY A 64 -21.24 -8.86 19.46
N LYS A 65 -21.12 -9.51 18.29
CA LYS A 65 -21.18 -10.97 18.15
C LYS A 65 -19.84 -11.55 17.67
N PRO A 66 -19.53 -12.83 17.95
CA PRO A 66 -18.33 -13.47 17.39
C PRO A 66 -18.30 -13.37 15.88
N GLN A 67 -17.13 -13.12 15.29
CA GLN A 67 -17.01 -12.95 13.85
C GLN A 67 -17.24 -14.27 13.12
N GLY A 68 -18.19 -14.29 12.18
CA GLY A 68 -18.40 -15.43 11.31
C GLY A 68 -19.75 -15.41 10.59
N LYS A 69 -20.09 -16.53 9.97
CA LYS A 69 -21.26 -16.67 9.08
C LYS A 69 -22.30 -17.68 9.58
N LYS A 70 -22.06 -18.30 10.74
CA LYS A 70 -22.99 -19.26 11.34
C LYS A 70 -24.06 -18.52 12.15
N GLU A 71 -25.11 -19.25 12.51
CA GLU A 71 -26.18 -18.72 13.34
C GLU A 71 -25.63 -18.28 14.71
N GLY A 72 -25.88 -17.02 15.09
CA GLY A 72 -25.32 -16.40 16.31
C GLY A 72 -24.01 -15.62 16.10
N GLU A 73 -23.35 -15.77 14.95
CA GLU A 73 -22.19 -14.98 14.55
C GLU A 73 -22.61 -13.72 13.74
N ALA A 74 -21.71 -12.76 13.58
CA ALA A 74 -21.91 -11.63 12.68
C ALA A 74 -20.65 -11.33 11.88
N ASP A 75 -20.81 -10.78 10.69
CA ASP A 75 -19.72 -10.23 9.89
C ASP A 75 -20.10 -8.83 9.41
N PHE A 76 -19.13 -8.10 8.87
CA PHE A 76 -19.39 -6.77 8.34
C PHE A 76 -20.39 -6.82 7.19
N TYR A 77 -21.38 -5.92 7.22
CA TYR A 77 -22.25 -5.75 6.06
C TYR A 77 -21.48 -5.07 4.93
N PRO A 78 -21.73 -5.47 3.66
CA PRO A 78 -21.11 -4.86 2.50
C PRO A 78 -21.41 -3.36 2.38
N VAL A 79 -20.41 -2.59 1.93
CA VAL A 79 -20.48 -1.13 1.85
C VAL A 79 -20.17 -0.58 0.45
N GLY A 80 -20.24 0.75 0.32
CA GLY A 80 -19.94 1.48 -0.90
C GLY A 80 -21.20 1.75 -1.72
N ARG A 81 -21.92 2.83 -1.38
CA ARG A 81 -23.18 3.20 -2.06
C ARG A 81 -23.19 4.66 -2.42
N VAL A 82 -23.96 4.99 -3.45
CA VAL A 82 -24.31 6.38 -3.78
C VAL A 82 -25.45 6.80 -2.86
N SER A 83 -25.25 7.88 -2.10
CA SER A 83 -26.23 8.47 -1.17
C SER A 83 -27.21 9.37 -1.92
N LYS A 84 -26.69 10.17 -2.86
CA LYS A 84 -27.46 11.17 -3.61
C LYS A 84 -27.02 11.19 -5.06
N LEU A 85 -27.98 11.13 -5.98
CA LEU A 85 -27.77 11.34 -7.40
C LEU A 85 -28.19 12.77 -7.81
N PRO A 86 -27.67 13.30 -8.94
CA PRO A 86 -28.09 14.59 -9.46
C PRO A 86 -29.60 14.64 -9.69
N GLY A 87 -30.22 15.75 -9.25
CA GLY A 87 -31.66 15.98 -9.42
C GLY A 87 -32.56 15.10 -8.55
N ASN A 88 -32.07 14.56 -7.43
CA ASN A 88 -32.83 13.67 -6.52
C ASN A 88 -33.43 12.43 -7.21
N LYS A 89 -32.82 11.98 -8.31
CA LYS A 89 -33.21 10.73 -8.97
C LYS A 89 -32.78 9.52 -8.14
N THR A 90 -33.51 8.42 -8.26
CA THR A 90 -33.14 7.13 -7.66
C THR A 90 -32.27 6.29 -8.59
N GLU A 91 -32.33 6.54 -9.90
CA GLU A 91 -31.62 5.77 -10.93
C GLU A 91 -31.07 6.68 -12.03
N THR A 92 -29.97 6.26 -12.65
CA THR A 92 -29.29 7.03 -13.72
C THR A 92 -29.60 6.52 -15.13
N GLY A 93 -30.11 5.29 -15.27
CA GLY A 93 -30.14 4.58 -16.55
C GLY A 93 -28.73 4.29 -17.11
N PRO A 94 -28.63 3.86 -18.38
CA PRO A 94 -27.35 3.64 -19.05
C PRO A 94 -26.57 4.95 -19.23
N LEU A 95 -25.32 4.98 -18.77
CA LEU A 95 -24.43 6.13 -18.91
C LEU A 95 -23.33 5.82 -19.91
N SER A 96 -22.95 6.81 -20.72
CA SER A 96 -21.71 6.78 -21.48
C SER A 96 -20.50 6.94 -20.55
N ILE A 97 -19.29 6.63 -21.02
CA ILE A 97 -18.05 6.77 -20.22
C ILE A 97 -17.91 8.19 -19.67
N ILE A 98 -18.16 9.22 -20.48
CA ILE A 98 -18.10 10.63 -20.06
C ILE A 98 -19.30 10.98 -19.17
N GLY A 99 -20.49 10.47 -19.51
CA GLY A 99 -21.71 10.66 -18.71
C GLY A 99 -21.58 10.11 -17.30
N PHE A 100 -20.85 9.00 -17.13
CA PHE A 100 -20.52 8.42 -15.83
C PHE A 100 -19.75 9.41 -14.96
N PHE A 101 -18.68 10.01 -15.47
CA PHE A 101 -17.91 11.00 -14.70
C PHE A 101 -18.73 12.24 -14.36
N LYS A 102 -19.53 12.74 -15.29
CA LYS A 102 -20.38 13.91 -15.04
C LYS A 102 -21.38 13.63 -13.91
N THR A 103 -22.07 12.50 -14.02
CA THR A 103 -23.06 12.06 -13.03
C THR A 103 -22.42 11.83 -11.68
N LEU A 104 -21.29 11.10 -11.64
CA LEU A 104 -20.57 10.82 -10.40
C LEU A 104 -20.08 12.11 -9.75
N ARG A 105 -19.57 13.08 -10.51
CA ARG A 105 -19.12 14.38 -9.99
C ARG A 105 -20.22 15.14 -9.25
N GLU A 106 -21.46 15.06 -9.73
CA GLU A 106 -22.64 15.69 -9.15
C GLU A 106 -23.33 14.83 -8.08
N SER A 107 -22.85 13.60 -7.87
CA SER A 107 -23.39 12.66 -6.89
C SER A 107 -22.64 12.74 -5.55
N GLU A 108 -23.22 12.13 -4.52
CA GLU A 108 -22.60 11.90 -3.23
C GLU A 108 -22.39 10.40 -3.00
N VAL A 109 -21.18 9.99 -2.66
CA VAL A 109 -20.83 8.60 -2.39
C VAL A 109 -20.44 8.44 -0.92
N ILE A 110 -20.93 7.39 -0.27
CA ILE A 110 -20.57 7.07 1.10
C ILE A 110 -19.30 6.23 1.10
N LEU A 111 -18.18 6.91 1.36
CA LEU A 111 -16.89 6.26 1.65
C LEU A 111 -16.87 5.83 3.12
N TRP A 112 -15.93 4.96 3.49
CA TRP A 112 -15.83 4.46 4.86
C TRP A 112 -14.47 4.78 5.46
N GLY A 113 -14.48 5.32 6.68
CA GLY A 113 -13.30 5.56 7.49
C GLY A 113 -13.22 4.58 8.66
N SER A 114 -12.08 4.54 9.34
CA SER A 114 -11.93 3.78 10.59
C SER A 114 -11.17 4.58 11.63
N ASP A 115 -11.63 4.52 12.87
CA ASP A 115 -10.94 5.05 14.04
C ASP A 115 -10.75 3.92 15.05
N VAL A 116 -9.61 3.92 15.75
CA VAL A 116 -9.41 3.07 16.92
C VAL A 116 -9.71 3.89 18.16
N VAL A 117 -10.69 3.44 18.92
CA VAL A 117 -11.14 4.04 20.18
C VAL A 117 -10.74 3.10 21.32
N LYS A 118 -10.11 3.64 22.35
CA LYS A 118 -9.88 2.91 23.59
C LYS A 118 -11.04 3.19 24.53
N GLU A 119 -11.72 2.15 24.97
CA GLU A 119 -12.75 2.26 25.99
C GLU A 119 -12.15 2.47 27.37
N THR A 120 -13.00 2.87 28.30
CA THR A 120 -12.73 3.14 29.72
C THR A 120 -12.10 1.93 30.42
N ASP A 121 -12.44 0.71 29.98
CA ASP A 121 -11.86 -0.56 30.46
C ASP A 121 -10.51 -0.91 29.79
N GLY A 122 -9.93 -0.02 28.99
CA GLY A 122 -8.67 -0.21 28.27
C GLY A 122 -8.78 -1.03 26.98
N LYS A 123 -9.99 -1.53 26.64
CA LYS A 123 -10.26 -2.31 25.43
C LYS A 123 -10.19 -1.45 24.18
N ALA A 124 -9.41 -1.87 23.19
CA ALA A 124 -9.33 -1.20 21.89
C ALA A 124 -10.44 -1.70 20.94
N VAL A 125 -11.29 -0.78 20.49
CA VAL A 125 -12.37 -1.03 19.54
C VAL A 125 -12.09 -0.25 18.26
N THR A 126 -12.09 -0.94 17.12
CA THR A 126 -11.99 -0.30 15.80
C THR A 126 -13.39 -0.04 15.28
N ILE A 127 -13.74 1.23 15.12
CA ILE A 127 -15.05 1.69 14.65
C ILE A 127 -14.90 2.18 13.21
N TYR A 128 -15.70 1.58 12.32
CA TYR A 128 -15.83 1.91 10.92
C TYR A 128 -17.07 2.78 10.71
N TYR A 129 -16.90 3.96 10.13
CA TYR A 129 -17.96 4.95 10.01
C TYR A 129 -18.15 5.43 8.57
N PRO A 130 -19.39 5.72 8.15
CA PRO A 130 -19.68 6.29 6.85
C PRO A 130 -19.17 7.74 6.78
N LYS A 131 -18.62 8.13 5.64
CA LYS A 131 -18.11 9.46 5.36
C LYS A 131 -18.72 9.93 4.03
N PRO A 132 -19.86 10.65 4.08
CA PRO A 132 -20.47 11.26 2.91
C PRO A 132 -19.42 12.12 2.19
N THR A 133 -19.16 11.81 0.93
CA THR A 133 -18.13 12.49 0.15
C THR A 133 -18.71 12.85 -1.21
N SER A 134 -18.69 14.15 -1.53
CA SER A 134 -19.08 14.64 -2.86
C SER A 134 -18.19 14.01 -3.93
N GLY A 135 -18.78 13.54 -5.02
CA GLY A 135 -18.05 12.93 -6.12
C GLY A 135 -17.08 13.88 -6.81
N SER A 136 -17.32 15.20 -6.75
CA SER A 136 -16.34 16.21 -7.15
C SER A 136 -15.02 16.08 -6.38
N LYS A 137 -15.09 15.83 -5.06
CA LYS A 137 -13.91 15.60 -4.21
C LYS A 137 -13.25 14.25 -4.51
N ILE A 138 -14.03 13.22 -4.87
CA ILE A 138 -13.52 11.88 -5.23
C ILE A 138 -12.73 11.94 -6.54
N LEU A 139 -13.27 12.62 -7.55
CA LEU A 139 -12.66 12.71 -8.88
C LEU A 139 -11.52 13.72 -8.96
N SER A 140 -11.37 14.58 -7.95
CA SER A 140 -10.26 15.52 -7.88
C SER A 140 -8.95 14.80 -7.60
N PRO A 141 -7.95 14.87 -8.49
CA PRO A 141 -6.62 14.31 -8.24
C PRO A 141 -6.02 14.87 -6.94
N GLY A 142 -5.34 14.02 -6.16
CA GLY A 142 -4.68 14.46 -4.93
C GLY A 142 -5.60 14.70 -3.73
N ASN A 143 -6.91 14.42 -3.82
CA ASN A 143 -7.81 14.60 -2.66
C ASN A 143 -7.83 13.42 -1.67
N HIS A 144 -7.14 12.33 -1.98
CA HIS A 144 -7.01 11.19 -1.07
C HIS A 144 -6.35 11.63 0.27
N PRO A 145 -6.76 11.09 1.44
CA PRO A 145 -6.17 11.45 2.74
C PRO A 145 -4.65 11.35 2.81
N LYS A 146 -4.04 10.45 2.03
CA LYS A 146 -2.57 10.34 1.90
C LYS A 146 -1.90 11.61 1.36
N PHE A 147 -2.61 12.39 0.55
CA PHE A 147 -2.13 13.66 -0.01
C PHE A 147 -2.63 14.86 0.81
N LYS A 148 -3.21 14.63 2.00
CA LYS A 148 -3.63 15.72 2.91
C LYS A 148 -2.45 16.62 3.25
N GLY A 149 -1.27 16.05 3.48
CA GLY A 149 -0.05 16.81 3.72
C GLY A 149 0.43 17.67 2.54
N VAL A 150 -0.03 17.43 1.32
CA VAL A 150 0.25 18.30 0.16
C VAL A 150 -0.66 19.53 0.15
N ARG A 151 -1.87 19.37 0.69
CA ARG A 151 -2.93 20.40 0.75
C ARG A 151 -2.79 21.30 1.97
N GLU A 152 -2.19 20.80 3.04
CA GLU A 152 -1.84 21.60 4.21
C GLU A 152 -0.56 22.40 3.94
N ASP A 153 -0.41 23.56 4.59
CA ASP A 153 0.80 24.39 4.47
C ASP A 153 2.05 23.77 5.11
N ALA A 154 1.91 22.58 5.71
CA ALA A 154 3.00 21.82 6.29
C ALA A 154 4.00 21.36 5.23
N PHE A 155 5.21 21.94 5.27
CA PHE A 155 6.33 21.61 4.38
C PHE A 155 6.67 20.10 4.36
N SER A 156 6.58 19.42 5.51
CA SER A 156 6.83 17.97 5.64
C SER A 156 5.92 17.12 4.74
N GLY A 157 4.64 17.50 4.62
CA GLY A 157 3.68 16.74 3.82
C GLY A 157 3.96 16.81 2.32
N LYS A 158 4.38 17.99 1.82
CA LYS A 158 4.81 18.19 0.43
C LYS A 158 6.10 17.43 0.13
N LEU A 159 7.07 17.45 1.04
CA LEU A 159 8.31 16.67 0.92
C LEU A 159 8.04 15.16 0.87
N ASN A 160 7.17 14.65 1.75
CA ASN A 160 6.82 13.23 1.76
C ASN A 160 6.21 12.77 0.43
N PHE A 161 5.35 13.60 -0.18
CA PHE A 161 4.78 13.31 -1.49
C PHE A 161 5.82 13.35 -2.60
N LEU A 162 6.68 14.36 -2.63
CA LEU A 162 7.77 14.46 -3.61
C LEU A 162 8.72 13.26 -3.48
N SER A 163 9.05 12.87 -2.25
CA SER A 163 9.85 11.69 -1.92
C SER A 163 9.22 10.41 -2.45
N LEU A 164 7.90 10.26 -2.33
CA LEU A 164 7.16 9.10 -2.86
C LEU A 164 7.18 9.06 -4.37
N MET A 165 6.95 10.19 -5.03
CA MET A 165 7.01 10.28 -6.48
C MET A 165 8.42 9.96 -7.00
N LEU A 166 9.44 10.55 -6.38
CA LEU A 166 10.84 10.29 -6.72
C LEU A 166 11.18 8.80 -6.55
N ALA A 167 10.82 8.20 -5.41
CA ALA A 167 11.03 6.78 -5.15
C ALA A 167 10.33 5.88 -6.18
N LEU A 168 9.10 6.22 -6.59
CA LEU A 168 8.36 5.44 -7.59
C LEU A 168 9.00 5.53 -8.98
N PHE A 169 9.34 6.73 -9.44
CA PHE A 169 10.00 6.94 -10.74
C PHE A 169 11.40 6.33 -10.77
N CYS A 170 12.23 6.62 -9.77
CA CYS A 170 13.60 6.11 -9.68
C CYS A 170 13.63 4.61 -9.40
N GLY A 171 12.71 4.11 -8.59
CA GLY A 171 12.61 2.71 -8.23
C GLY A 171 12.23 1.85 -9.43
N THR A 172 11.21 2.26 -10.20
CA THR A 172 10.81 1.53 -11.42
C THR A 172 11.93 1.39 -12.44
N ALA A 173 12.79 2.40 -12.58
CA ALA A 173 13.93 2.36 -13.49
C ALA A 173 15.09 1.47 -13.03
N SER A 174 15.19 1.15 -11.74
CA SER A 174 16.35 0.52 -11.11
C SER A 174 16.15 -0.94 -10.67
N LEU A 175 15.04 -1.55 -11.09
CA LEU A 175 14.69 -2.93 -10.75
C LEU A 175 15.47 -3.96 -11.61
N PRO A 176 16.36 -4.78 -11.02
CA PRO A 176 17.22 -5.70 -11.78
C PRO A 176 16.44 -6.75 -12.57
N HIS A 177 15.30 -7.20 -12.04
CA HIS A 177 14.47 -8.22 -12.69
C HIS A 177 13.86 -7.76 -14.03
N ILE A 178 13.71 -6.45 -14.23
CA ILE A 178 13.30 -5.86 -15.52
C ILE A 178 14.53 -5.72 -16.42
N LEU A 179 15.65 -5.25 -15.86
CA LEU A 179 16.87 -4.98 -16.61
C LEU A 179 17.45 -6.25 -17.26
N ILE A 180 17.45 -7.37 -16.54
CA ILE A 180 17.93 -8.66 -17.05
C ILE A 180 17.14 -9.12 -18.29
N ARG A 181 15.85 -8.77 -18.38
CA ARG A 181 15.04 -9.11 -19.55
C ARG A 181 15.46 -8.33 -20.79
N TYR A 182 15.93 -7.09 -20.66
CA TYR A 182 16.47 -6.34 -21.80
C TYR A 182 17.73 -6.98 -22.39
N TYR A 183 18.54 -7.67 -21.58
CA TYR A 183 19.73 -8.38 -22.06
C TYR A 183 19.42 -9.65 -22.87
N THR A 184 18.18 -10.14 -22.82
CA THR A 184 17.76 -11.29 -23.62
C THR A 184 17.20 -10.90 -24.99
N VAL A 185 17.06 -9.60 -25.26
CA VAL A 185 16.59 -9.07 -26.55
C VAL A 185 17.77 -8.97 -27.52
N LYS A 186 17.56 -9.40 -28.77
CA LYS A 186 18.63 -9.49 -29.79
C LYS A 186 19.21 -8.13 -30.20
N ASP A 187 18.42 -7.07 -30.15
CA ASP A 187 18.78 -5.76 -30.69
C ASP A 187 18.23 -4.58 -29.86
N GLN A 188 18.97 -3.47 -29.87
CA GLN A 188 18.62 -2.26 -29.12
C GLN A 188 17.32 -1.60 -29.57
N ALA A 189 16.95 -1.74 -30.86
CA ALA A 189 15.76 -1.11 -31.41
C ALA A 189 14.50 -1.84 -30.92
N SER A 190 14.53 -3.18 -30.93
CA SER A 190 13.50 -4.03 -30.34
C SER A 190 13.38 -3.82 -28.84
N ALA A 191 14.49 -3.61 -28.11
CA ALA A 191 14.44 -3.29 -26.69
C ALA A 191 13.67 -1.98 -26.44
N ARG A 192 13.98 -0.90 -27.18
CA ARG A 192 13.25 0.37 -27.07
C ARG A 192 11.77 0.24 -27.44
N LYS A 193 11.46 -0.48 -28.52
CA LYS A 193 10.07 -0.73 -28.94
C LYS A 193 9.30 -1.50 -27.87
N SER A 194 9.93 -2.52 -27.26
CA SER A 194 9.37 -3.28 -26.16
C SER A 194 9.08 -2.38 -24.95
N THR A 195 9.99 -1.46 -24.60
CA THR A 195 9.78 -0.49 -23.53
C THR A 195 8.56 0.40 -23.81
N ILE A 196 8.42 0.93 -25.03
CA ILE A 196 7.30 1.81 -25.39
C ILE A 196 5.97 1.05 -25.28
N VAL A 197 5.89 -0.16 -25.85
CA VAL A 197 4.69 -1.00 -25.76
C VAL A 197 4.38 -1.34 -24.30
N GLY A 198 5.39 -1.70 -23.52
CA GLY A 198 5.25 -1.98 -22.09
C GLY A 198 4.68 -0.79 -21.32
N ILE A 199 5.23 0.40 -21.51
CA ILE A 199 4.73 1.64 -20.88
C ILE A 199 3.28 1.92 -21.31
N GLY A 200 2.97 1.75 -22.60
CA GLY A 200 1.60 1.91 -23.12
C GLY A 200 0.60 0.97 -22.46
N CYS A 201 0.94 -0.33 -22.35
CA CYS A 201 0.11 -1.32 -21.68
C CYS A 201 -0.07 -1.03 -20.19
N ILE A 202 0.99 -0.62 -19.49
CA ILE A 202 0.94 -0.24 -18.07
C ILE A 202 0.06 1.00 -17.87
N GLY A 203 0.21 2.02 -18.72
CA GLY A 203 -0.62 3.22 -18.69
C GLY A 203 -2.10 2.91 -18.92
N PHE A 204 -2.40 2.09 -19.93
CA PHE A 204 -3.77 1.63 -20.20
C PHE A 204 -4.36 0.85 -19.02
N PHE A 205 -3.57 -0.06 -18.42
CA PHE A 205 -3.97 -0.77 -17.22
C PHE A 205 -4.31 0.18 -16.06
N TYR A 206 -3.48 1.21 -15.79
CA TYR A 206 -3.78 2.17 -14.74
C TYR A 206 -5.08 2.94 -14.97
N VAL A 207 -5.40 3.30 -16.22
CA VAL A 207 -6.69 3.89 -16.56
C VAL A 207 -7.83 2.93 -16.23
N LEU A 208 -7.73 1.64 -16.56
CA LEU A 208 -8.75 0.64 -16.22
C LEU A 208 -8.90 0.47 -14.69
N THR A 209 -7.80 0.47 -13.93
CA THR A 209 -7.87 0.35 -12.46
C THR A 209 -8.62 1.51 -11.82
N MET A 210 -8.55 2.71 -12.41
CA MET A 210 -9.34 3.86 -11.96
C MET A 210 -10.84 3.59 -12.10
N PHE A 211 -11.30 3.10 -13.25
CA PHE A 211 -12.71 2.74 -13.45
C PHE A 211 -13.17 1.64 -12.50
N MET A 212 -12.35 0.61 -12.33
CA MET A 212 -12.62 -0.48 -11.40
C MET A 212 -12.74 0.01 -9.95
N GLY A 213 -11.87 0.92 -9.52
CA GLY A 213 -11.94 1.53 -8.19
C GLY A 213 -13.22 2.36 -7.99
N LEU A 214 -13.59 3.19 -8.97
CA LEU A 214 -14.83 3.99 -8.93
C LEU A 214 -16.06 3.09 -8.88
N GLY A 215 -16.11 2.04 -9.70
CA GLY A 215 -17.21 1.07 -9.69
C GLY A 215 -17.31 0.29 -8.38
N ALA A 216 -16.17 -0.14 -7.83
CA ALA A 216 -16.12 -0.84 -6.55
C ALA A 216 -16.70 0.02 -5.41
N MET A 217 -16.36 1.31 -5.37
CA MET A 217 -16.86 2.24 -4.35
C MET A 217 -18.38 2.48 -4.41
N THR A 218 -19.04 2.21 -5.54
CA THR A 218 -20.48 2.38 -5.72
C THR A 218 -21.26 1.05 -5.79
N SER A 219 -20.57 -0.09 -5.69
CA SER A 219 -21.13 -1.43 -5.94
C SER A 219 -21.99 -2.01 -4.82
N GLY A 220 -21.86 -1.47 -3.61
CA GLY A 220 -22.48 -2.01 -2.40
C GLY A 220 -21.86 -3.32 -1.92
N ALA A 221 -20.76 -3.79 -2.50
CA ALA A 221 -20.16 -5.10 -2.20
C ALA A 221 -18.83 -5.02 -1.43
N MET A 222 -18.39 -3.82 -1.05
CA MET A 222 -17.07 -3.60 -0.47
C MET A 222 -16.97 -4.04 0.98
N ASP A 223 -15.79 -4.49 1.37
CA ASP A 223 -15.45 -4.78 2.76
C ASP A 223 -14.77 -3.56 3.40
N VAL A 224 -15.30 -3.10 4.54
CA VAL A 224 -14.73 -1.98 5.32
C VAL A 224 -13.35 -2.27 5.87
N THR A 225 -12.99 -3.55 6.03
CA THR A 225 -11.72 -3.98 6.61
C THR A 225 -10.61 -4.13 5.58
N ASN A 226 -10.94 -4.42 4.33
CA ASN A 226 -9.96 -4.83 3.32
C ASN A 226 -10.20 -4.18 1.95
N SER A 227 -9.38 -3.17 1.66
CA SER A 227 -9.35 -2.51 0.34
C SER A 227 -8.61 -3.29 -0.75
N ASN A 228 -7.79 -4.29 -0.40
CA ASN A 228 -7.10 -5.13 -1.39
C ASN A 228 -8.10 -6.04 -2.13
N MET A 229 -9.27 -6.30 -1.54
CA MET A 229 -10.35 -7.14 -2.11
C MET A 229 -11.32 -6.37 -3.02
N SER A 230 -11.04 -5.10 -3.35
CA SER A 230 -11.96 -4.25 -4.13
C SER A 230 -12.38 -4.87 -5.48
N ALA A 231 -11.43 -5.45 -6.22
CA ALA A 231 -11.70 -5.99 -7.55
C ALA A 231 -12.52 -7.30 -7.51
N PRO A 232 -12.15 -8.31 -6.71
CA PRO A 232 -13.01 -9.50 -6.56
C PRO A 232 -14.38 -9.16 -6.00
N LEU A 233 -14.49 -8.28 -5.00
CA LEU A 233 -15.78 -7.93 -4.41
C LEU A 233 -16.69 -7.18 -5.40
N LEU A 234 -16.13 -6.33 -6.26
CA LEU A 234 -16.87 -5.76 -7.39
C LEU A 234 -17.36 -6.86 -8.36
N ALA A 235 -16.55 -7.87 -8.67
CA ALA A 235 -17.00 -8.99 -9.49
C ALA A 235 -18.15 -9.76 -8.81
N LYS A 236 -18.07 -9.94 -7.47
CA LYS A 236 -19.11 -10.58 -6.67
C LYS A 236 -20.43 -9.80 -6.67
N SER A 237 -20.39 -8.47 -6.75
CA SER A 237 -21.60 -7.64 -6.85
C SER A 237 -22.39 -7.91 -8.14
N VAL A 238 -21.70 -8.38 -9.19
CA VAL A 238 -22.32 -8.76 -10.47
C VAL A 238 -22.77 -10.23 -10.44
N GLY A 239 -21.99 -11.12 -9.84
CA GLY A 239 -22.39 -12.50 -9.61
C GLY A 239 -21.26 -13.40 -9.10
N GLU A 240 -21.63 -14.50 -8.44
CA GLU A 240 -20.67 -15.44 -7.82
C GLU A 240 -19.78 -16.14 -8.85
N TRP A 241 -20.33 -16.44 -10.05
CA TRP A 241 -19.57 -17.01 -11.15
C TRP A 241 -18.43 -16.08 -11.61
N LEU A 242 -18.72 -14.79 -11.77
CA LEU A 242 -17.70 -13.81 -12.17
C LEU A 242 -16.65 -13.63 -11.07
N PHE A 243 -17.08 -13.63 -9.79
CA PHE A 243 -16.16 -13.64 -8.65
C PHE A 243 -15.22 -14.84 -8.70
N ALA A 244 -15.72 -16.04 -8.97
CA ALA A 244 -14.91 -17.26 -9.06
C ALA A 244 -13.89 -17.19 -10.20
N ILE A 245 -14.31 -16.76 -11.40
CA ILE A 245 -13.39 -16.60 -12.55
C ILE A 245 -12.30 -15.57 -12.25
N ILE A 246 -12.68 -14.38 -11.79
CA ILE A 246 -11.71 -13.30 -11.53
C ILE A 246 -10.75 -13.70 -10.41
N SER A 247 -11.24 -14.38 -9.38
CA SER A 247 -10.39 -14.92 -8.30
C SER A 247 -9.43 -16.00 -8.82
N ALA A 248 -9.88 -16.91 -9.68
CA ALA A 248 -9.03 -17.93 -10.29
C ALA A 248 -7.94 -17.32 -11.19
N ILE A 249 -8.30 -16.32 -12.01
CA ILE A 249 -7.34 -15.58 -12.85
C ILE A 249 -6.34 -14.83 -11.98
N ALA A 250 -6.79 -14.14 -10.93
CA ALA A 250 -5.92 -13.44 -10.00
C ALA A 250 -4.93 -14.41 -9.34
N PHE A 251 -5.41 -15.55 -8.82
CA PHE A 251 -4.58 -16.57 -8.20
C PHE A 251 -3.55 -17.15 -9.18
N THR A 252 -3.98 -17.49 -10.39
CA THR A 252 -3.11 -18.03 -11.45
C THR A 252 -2.03 -17.03 -11.85
N THR A 253 -2.39 -15.75 -11.96
CA THR A 253 -1.47 -14.67 -12.34
C THR A 253 -0.44 -14.40 -11.24
N VAL A 254 -0.85 -14.42 -9.97
CA VAL A 254 0.07 -14.33 -8.82
C VAL A 254 1.04 -15.49 -8.83
N LEU A 255 0.56 -16.73 -9.01
CA LEU A 255 1.44 -17.90 -9.06
C LEU A 255 2.47 -17.81 -10.20
N GLY A 256 2.04 -17.32 -11.38
CA GLY A 256 2.92 -17.11 -12.53
C GLY A 256 4.02 -16.06 -12.26
N THR A 257 3.65 -14.91 -11.68
CA THR A 257 4.62 -13.83 -11.40
C THR A 257 5.57 -14.20 -10.25
N VAL A 258 5.07 -14.81 -9.18
CA VAL A 258 5.86 -15.30 -8.05
C VAL A 258 6.90 -16.33 -8.52
N SER A 259 6.50 -17.29 -9.36
CA SER A 259 7.43 -18.29 -9.89
C SER A 259 8.57 -17.63 -10.68
N GLY A 260 8.26 -16.64 -11.53
CA GLY A 260 9.26 -15.91 -12.30
C GLY A 260 10.24 -15.10 -11.42
N LEU A 261 9.74 -14.44 -10.37
CA LEU A 261 10.57 -13.70 -9.42
C LEU A 261 11.44 -14.63 -8.57
N ILE A 262 10.91 -15.75 -8.09
CA ILE A 262 11.68 -16.74 -7.31
C ILE A 262 12.83 -17.31 -8.16
N ILE A 263 12.58 -17.65 -9.42
CA ILE A 263 13.64 -18.14 -10.31
C ILE A 263 14.72 -17.07 -10.50
N ALA A 264 14.34 -15.83 -10.79
CA ALA A 264 15.28 -14.73 -10.93
C ALA A 264 16.12 -14.51 -9.66
N SER A 265 15.49 -14.51 -8.48
CA SER A 265 16.18 -14.39 -7.19
C SER A 265 17.10 -15.58 -6.92
N SER A 266 16.68 -16.81 -7.21
CA SER A 266 17.53 -17.99 -7.02
C SER A 266 18.73 -17.99 -7.97
N GLY A 267 18.57 -17.53 -9.21
CA GLY A 267 19.66 -17.35 -10.16
C GLY A 267 20.68 -16.33 -9.66
N ALA A 268 20.21 -15.19 -9.14
CA ALA A 268 21.08 -14.18 -8.52
C ALA A 268 21.82 -14.75 -7.30
N VAL A 269 21.15 -15.53 -6.43
CA VAL A 269 21.83 -16.16 -5.28
C VAL A 269 22.93 -17.14 -5.73
N VAL A 270 22.66 -18.01 -6.70
CA VAL A 270 23.66 -18.98 -7.17
C VAL A 270 24.82 -18.28 -7.90
N HIS A 271 24.52 -17.33 -8.78
CA HIS A 271 25.55 -16.67 -9.58
C HIS A 271 26.32 -15.61 -8.79
N ASP A 272 25.61 -14.74 -8.08
CA ASP A 272 26.22 -13.55 -7.45
C ASP A 272 26.75 -13.87 -6.05
N VAL A 273 26.03 -14.70 -5.26
CA VAL A 273 26.47 -15.06 -3.90
C VAL A 273 27.34 -16.31 -3.89
N MET A 274 26.88 -17.43 -4.44
CA MET A 274 27.63 -18.70 -4.35
C MET A 274 28.84 -18.72 -5.29
N SER A 275 28.64 -18.42 -6.57
CA SER A 275 29.71 -18.52 -7.58
C SER A 275 30.64 -17.31 -7.56
N SER A 276 30.11 -16.09 -7.49
CA SER A 276 30.94 -14.87 -7.61
C SER A 276 31.52 -14.41 -6.28
N PHE A 277 30.72 -14.37 -5.20
CA PHE A 277 31.15 -13.87 -3.89
C PHE A 277 31.85 -14.93 -3.04
N LEU A 278 31.27 -16.13 -2.90
CA LEU A 278 31.87 -17.24 -2.15
C LEU A 278 32.89 -18.05 -2.97
N GLN A 279 33.03 -17.75 -4.27
CA GLN A 279 33.96 -18.43 -5.19
C GLN A 279 33.83 -19.96 -5.18
N MET A 280 32.60 -20.47 -5.02
CA MET A 280 32.35 -21.90 -5.04
C MET A 280 32.40 -22.41 -6.49
N GLU A 281 33.40 -23.23 -6.81
CA GLU A 281 33.43 -23.93 -8.10
C GLU A 281 32.36 -25.02 -8.12
N MET A 282 31.42 -24.89 -9.05
CA MET A 282 30.27 -25.78 -9.16
C MET A 282 30.09 -26.20 -10.61
N ASN A 283 29.95 -27.50 -10.83
CA ASN A 283 29.50 -28.03 -12.11
C ASN A 283 28.05 -27.56 -12.40
N ASP A 284 27.63 -27.53 -13.66
CA ASP A 284 26.33 -27.03 -14.09
C ASP A 284 25.17 -27.79 -13.42
N ALA A 285 25.31 -29.10 -13.23
CA ALA A 285 24.34 -29.90 -12.47
C ALA A 285 24.21 -29.44 -11.00
N ALA A 286 25.33 -29.09 -10.37
CA ALA A 286 25.36 -28.57 -9.00
C ALA A 286 24.78 -27.15 -8.91
N LYS A 287 25.00 -26.31 -9.92
CA LYS A 287 24.37 -24.98 -10.03
C LYS A 287 22.87 -25.09 -10.11
N VAL A 288 22.34 -25.98 -10.96
CA VAL A 288 20.90 -26.21 -11.08
C VAL A 288 20.30 -26.75 -9.78
N ARG A 289 20.97 -27.70 -9.10
CA ARG A 289 20.51 -28.22 -7.81
C ARG A 289 20.47 -27.12 -6.74
N SER A 290 21.49 -26.29 -6.68
CA SER A 290 21.58 -25.19 -5.71
C SER A 290 20.58 -24.09 -6.02
N ALA A 291 20.30 -23.81 -7.30
CA ALA A 291 19.25 -22.90 -7.71
C ALA A 291 17.89 -23.37 -7.21
N LYS A 292 17.57 -24.68 -7.38
CA LYS A 292 16.32 -25.26 -6.86
C LYS A 292 16.21 -25.14 -5.34
N ILE A 293 17.29 -25.40 -4.60
CA ILE A 293 17.31 -25.24 -3.13
C ILE A 293 17.13 -23.77 -2.75
N ALA A 294 17.84 -22.85 -3.41
CA ALA A 294 17.70 -21.42 -3.19
C ALA A 294 16.28 -20.92 -3.50
N SER A 295 15.63 -21.44 -4.55
CA SER A 295 14.23 -21.13 -4.86
C SER A 295 13.29 -21.51 -3.71
N VAL A 296 13.49 -22.68 -3.09
CA VAL A 296 12.68 -23.13 -1.93
C VAL A 296 12.92 -22.21 -0.74
N VAL A 297 14.17 -21.90 -0.41
CA VAL A 297 14.52 -21.03 0.74
C VAL A 297 13.94 -19.62 0.54
N VAL A 298 14.13 -19.01 -0.63
CA VAL A 298 13.57 -17.69 -0.96
C VAL A 298 12.03 -17.73 -0.91
N GLY A 299 11.40 -18.80 -1.40
CA GLY A 299 9.96 -19.00 -1.33
C GLY A 299 9.44 -19.08 0.11
N VAL A 300 10.09 -19.84 0.99
CA VAL A 300 9.73 -19.93 2.41
C VAL A 300 9.84 -18.57 3.10
N ILE A 301 10.93 -17.83 2.86
CA ILE A 301 11.09 -16.46 3.39
C ILE A 301 9.97 -15.55 2.90
N ALA A 302 9.63 -15.60 1.61
CA ALA A 302 8.55 -14.80 1.03
C ALA A 302 7.19 -15.14 1.65
N ILE A 303 6.90 -16.42 1.92
CA ILE A 303 5.66 -16.85 2.59
C ILE A 303 5.60 -16.31 4.02
N VAL A 304 6.68 -16.44 4.78
CA VAL A 304 6.75 -15.95 6.17
C VAL A 304 6.53 -14.43 6.22
N LEU A 305 7.21 -13.68 5.35
CA LEU A 305 7.02 -12.23 5.24
C LEU A 305 5.59 -11.88 4.79
N GLY A 306 5.01 -12.64 3.86
CA GLY A 306 3.63 -12.45 3.41
C GLY A 306 2.61 -12.64 4.54
N ILE A 307 2.81 -13.64 5.41
CA ILE A 307 1.96 -13.86 6.59
C ILE A 307 2.12 -12.72 7.60
N LEU A 308 3.36 -12.26 7.83
CA LEU A 308 3.67 -11.18 8.77
C LEU A 308 3.02 -9.84 8.35
N PHE A 309 2.99 -9.54 7.05
CA PHE A 309 2.47 -8.29 6.51
C PHE A 309 1.09 -8.42 5.84
N LYS A 310 0.31 -9.47 6.14
CA LYS A 310 -0.99 -9.75 5.48
C LYS A 310 -2.03 -8.64 5.64
N ASP A 311 -1.98 -7.90 6.75
CA ASP A 311 -2.93 -6.83 7.07
C ASP A 311 -2.54 -5.48 6.44
N PHE A 312 -1.38 -5.40 5.78
CA PHE A 312 -0.95 -4.20 5.08
C PHE A 312 -1.66 -4.06 3.73
N ASN A 313 -2.01 -2.82 3.40
CA ASN A 313 -2.44 -2.51 2.04
C ASN A 313 -1.23 -2.64 1.09
N VAL A 314 -1.43 -3.36 -0.02
CA VAL A 314 -0.37 -3.71 -0.96
C VAL A 314 0.34 -2.48 -1.52
N ASN A 315 -0.36 -1.35 -1.66
CA ASN A 315 0.25 -0.10 -2.14
C ASN A 315 1.36 0.43 -1.21
N TYR A 316 1.31 0.13 0.10
CA TYR A 316 2.38 0.51 1.02
C TYR A 316 3.62 -0.35 0.83
N LEU A 317 3.45 -1.68 0.79
CA LEU A 317 4.54 -2.63 0.58
C LEU A 317 5.27 -2.36 -0.74
N VAL A 318 4.51 -2.05 -1.79
CA VAL A 318 5.04 -1.66 -3.09
C VAL A 318 5.85 -0.36 -2.98
N GLY A 319 5.33 0.68 -2.31
CA GLY A 319 6.03 1.95 -2.09
C GLY A 319 7.35 1.78 -1.32
N TRP A 320 7.39 0.89 -0.33
CA TRP A 320 8.60 0.55 0.42
C TRP A 320 9.64 -0.15 -0.46
N ALA A 321 9.22 -1.18 -1.21
CA ALA A 321 10.10 -1.90 -2.12
C ALA A 321 10.73 -0.96 -3.16
N PHE A 322 9.94 -0.06 -3.76
CA PHE A 322 10.45 0.94 -4.70
C PHE A 322 11.40 1.94 -4.05
N SER A 323 11.13 2.36 -2.80
CA SER A 323 12.03 3.29 -2.11
C SER A 323 13.40 2.67 -1.80
N VAL A 324 13.43 1.40 -1.40
CA VAL A 324 14.68 0.67 -1.17
C VAL A 324 15.42 0.48 -2.49
N ALA A 325 14.73 0.03 -3.54
CA ALA A 325 15.33 -0.14 -4.87
C ALA A 325 15.91 1.17 -5.42
N ALA A 326 15.16 2.27 -5.33
CA ALA A 326 15.61 3.60 -5.77
C ALA A 326 16.84 4.07 -5.00
N SER A 327 16.94 3.79 -3.71
CA SER A 327 18.04 4.26 -2.85
C SER A 327 19.31 3.44 -3.04
N ALA A 328 19.18 2.12 -3.21
CA ALA A 328 20.32 1.22 -3.34
C ALA A 328 20.84 1.12 -4.79
N ASN A 329 19.95 0.90 -5.75
CA ASN A 329 20.35 0.52 -7.11
C ASN A 329 20.52 1.70 -8.05
N LEU A 330 19.67 2.73 -7.96
CA LEU A 330 19.72 3.85 -8.90
C LEU A 330 21.08 4.58 -8.86
N PRO A 331 21.64 4.96 -7.69
CA PRO A 331 22.91 5.69 -7.66
C PRO A 331 24.04 4.87 -8.28
N ALA A 332 24.09 3.57 -7.98
CA ALA A 332 25.05 2.65 -8.55
C ALA A 332 24.93 2.56 -10.08
N LEU A 333 23.73 2.32 -10.60
CA LEU A 333 23.47 2.19 -12.04
C LEU A 333 23.83 3.48 -12.80
N VAL A 334 23.37 4.63 -12.33
CA VAL A 334 23.60 5.92 -12.99
C VAL A 334 25.09 6.27 -12.98
N MET A 335 25.77 6.11 -11.85
CA MET A 335 27.18 6.50 -11.74
C MET A 335 28.10 5.56 -12.52
N VAL A 336 27.79 4.26 -12.58
CA VAL A 336 28.54 3.32 -13.44
C VAL A 336 28.41 3.67 -14.92
N LEU A 337 27.23 4.12 -15.38
CA LEU A 337 26.99 4.45 -16.78
C LEU A 337 27.54 5.83 -17.19
N PHE A 338 27.41 6.84 -16.33
CA PHE A 338 27.69 8.23 -16.69
C PHE A 338 28.95 8.82 -16.06
N TRP A 339 29.53 8.18 -15.03
CA TRP A 339 30.70 8.71 -14.34
C TRP A 339 31.91 7.78 -14.45
N LYS A 340 32.91 8.22 -15.21
CA LYS A 340 34.14 7.46 -15.51
C LYS A 340 35.01 7.15 -14.27
N LYS A 341 34.82 7.88 -13.16
CA LYS A 341 35.60 7.74 -11.93
C LYS A 341 34.94 6.81 -10.89
N THR A 342 33.91 6.07 -11.29
CA THR A 342 33.21 5.13 -10.41
C THR A 342 34.11 3.95 -10.03
N THR A 343 34.19 3.65 -8.73
CA THR A 343 35.01 2.55 -8.21
C THR A 343 34.14 1.41 -7.67
N LYS A 344 34.68 0.18 -7.64
CA LYS A 344 34.00 -1.00 -7.07
C LYS A 344 33.61 -0.78 -5.60
N GLN A 345 34.51 -0.19 -4.82
CA GLN A 345 34.30 0.11 -3.40
C GLN A 345 33.21 1.18 -3.19
N GLY A 346 33.17 2.21 -4.03
CA GLY A 346 32.13 3.24 -3.99
C GLY A 346 30.75 2.69 -4.32
N VAL A 347 30.64 1.86 -5.36
CA VAL A 347 29.37 1.20 -5.72
C VAL A 347 28.87 0.31 -4.60
N THR A 348 29.73 -0.55 -4.04
CA THR A 348 29.38 -1.49 -2.97
C THR A 348 28.89 -0.73 -1.73
N THR A 349 29.64 0.28 -1.29
CA THR A 349 29.29 1.08 -0.10
C THR A 349 27.99 1.84 -0.31
N ALA A 350 27.76 2.40 -1.50
CA ALA A 350 26.52 3.11 -1.81
C ALA A 350 25.28 2.20 -1.78
N ILE A 351 25.39 0.96 -2.30
CA ILE A 351 24.31 -0.03 -2.24
C ILE A 351 23.98 -0.36 -0.78
N PHE A 352 25.00 -0.66 0.04
CA PHE A 352 24.80 -0.97 1.47
C PHE A 352 24.20 0.21 2.24
N VAL A 353 24.76 1.42 2.07
CA VAL A 353 24.26 2.63 2.74
C VAL A 353 22.85 2.97 2.28
N GLY A 354 22.56 2.89 0.98
CA GLY A 354 21.22 3.12 0.42
C GLY A 354 20.18 2.12 0.94
N MET A 355 20.54 0.83 1.01
CA MET A 355 19.67 -0.22 1.53
C MET A 355 19.42 -0.07 3.04
N ILE A 356 20.47 0.08 3.84
CA ILE A 356 20.35 0.19 5.30
C ILE A 356 19.64 1.47 5.70
N SER A 357 19.98 2.61 5.10
CA SER A 357 19.34 3.90 5.42
C SER A 357 17.86 3.91 5.04
N SER A 358 17.50 3.41 3.86
CA SER A 358 16.09 3.35 3.44
C SER A 358 15.27 2.37 4.29
N LEU A 359 15.80 1.20 4.59
CA LEU A 359 15.12 0.21 5.44
C LEU A 359 14.97 0.73 6.87
N ALA A 360 16.02 1.29 7.47
CA ALA A 360 15.97 1.87 8.80
C ALA A 360 14.94 3.00 8.88
N TRP A 361 14.91 3.88 7.87
CA TRP A 361 13.93 4.97 7.79
C TRP A 361 12.48 4.46 7.70
N ILE A 362 12.24 3.43 6.87
CA ILE A 362 10.92 2.79 6.77
C ILE A 362 10.53 2.16 8.10
N LEU A 363 11.43 1.42 8.76
CA LEU A 363 11.14 0.76 10.03
C LEU A 363 10.88 1.77 11.17
N LEU A 364 11.57 2.91 11.14
CA LEU A 364 11.41 3.99 12.11
C LEU A 364 10.30 5.00 11.75
N SER A 365 9.57 4.76 10.66
CA SER A 365 8.47 5.64 10.24
C SER A 365 7.20 5.44 11.07
N GLY A 366 6.39 6.50 11.17
CA GLY A 366 5.08 6.45 11.83
C GLY A 366 4.11 5.41 11.23
N ASP A 367 4.24 5.10 9.93
CA ASP A 367 3.42 4.07 9.28
C ASP A 367 3.76 2.66 9.81
N THR A 368 5.05 2.35 10.00
CA THR A 368 5.50 1.07 10.58
C THR A 368 5.19 1.00 12.07
N TYR A 369 5.36 2.11 12.80
CA TYR A 369 5.01 2.17 14.22
C TYR A 369 3.54 1.82 14.45
N LYS A 370 2.65 2.40 13.64
CA LYS A 370 1.21 2.10 13.70
C LYS A 370 0.88 0.69 13.21
N GLY A 371 1.43 0.30 12.06
CA GLY A 371 0.99 -0.89 11.34
C GLY A 371 1.67 -2.20 11.78
N VAL A 372 2.92 -2.15 12.23
CA VAL A 372 3.71 -3.32 12.64
C VAL A 372 3.85 -3.38 14.16
N TYR A 373 4.25 -2.27 14.80
CA TYR A 373 4.58 -2.27 16.23
C TYR A 373 3.37 -1.99 17.14
N GLY A 374 2.25 -1.50 16.59
CA GLY A 374 1.09 -1.10 17.38
C GLY A 374 1.33 0.12 18.28
N LEU A 375 2.39 0.89 18.00
CA LEU A 375 2.81 2.09 18.73
C LEU A 375 2.18 3.35 18.15
N ASN A 376 2.24 4.46 18.91
CA ASN A 376 1.66 5.72 18.47
C ASN A 376 2.51 6.33 17.34
N PRO A 377 1.92 6.70 16.19
CA PRO A 377 2.67 7.30 15.08
C PRO A 377 3.42 8.59 15.44
N ASN A 378 2.98 9.34 16.46
CA ASN A 378 3.65 10.58 16.85
C ASN A 378 4.98 10.35 17.58
N ASP A 379 5.23 9.13 18.06
CA ASP A 379 6.48 8.75 18.73
C ASP A 379 7.56 8.34 17.71
N SER A 380 7.28 8.46 16.41
CA SER A 380 8.23 8.10 15.37
C SER A 380 9.42 9.06 15.36
N ILE A 381 10.62 8.49 15.38
CA ILE A 381 11.91 9.23 15.34
C ILE A 381 12.02 10.07 14.06
N ILE A 382 11.36 9.62 12.99
CA ILE A 382 11.54 10.14 11.65
C ILE A 382 10.39 11.11 11.27
N PRO A 383 10.69 12.26 10.66
CA PRO A 383 9.71 13.33 10.40
C PRO A 383 8.69 13.02 9.28
N PHE A 384 9.00 12.08 8.37
CA PHE A 384 8.10 11.66 7.28
C PHE A 384 8.36 10.22 6.84
N SER A 385 7.31 9.52 6.43
CA SER A 385 7.37 8.08 6.20
C SER A 385 8.21 7.62 5.01
N GLN A 386 8.32 8.45 3.96
CA GLN A 386 8.96 8.03 2.72
C GLN A 386 10.42 8.51 2.61
N PRO A 387 11.43 7.63 2.57
CA PRO A 387 12.83 8.05 2.64
C PRO A 387 13.43 8.64 1.36
N GLY A 388 12.84 8.36 0.19
CA GLY A 388 13.46 8.56 -1.13
C GLY A 388 14.20 9.89 -1.34
N ILE A 389 13.64 11.02 -0.90
CA ILE A 389 14.26 12.35 -1.08
C ILE A 389 15.59 12.52 -0.33
N VAL A 390 15.81 11.76 0.75
CA VAL A 390 17.05 11.81 1.54
C VAL A 390 17.97 10.66 1.14
N THR A 391 17.43 9.45 1.03
CA THR A 391 18.24 8.24 0.84
C THR A 391 18.79 8.09 -0.58
N ILE A 392 18.09 8.63 -1.59
CA ILE A 392 18.60 8.63 -2.97
C ILE A 392 19.83 9.55 -3.09
N PRO A 393 19.76 10.85 -2.71
CA PRO A 393 20.96 11.71 -2.69
C PRO A 393 22.07 11.18 -1.79
N LEU A 394 21.73 10.60 -0.63
CA LEU A 394 22.71 9.97 0.26
C LEU A 394 23.48 8.86 -0.46
N GLY A 395 22.81 8.02 -1.25
CA GLY A 395 23.45 6.99 -2.06
C GLY A 395 24.40 7.57 -3.11
N PHE A 396 23.98 8.62 -3.83
CA PHE A 396 24.85 9.34 -4.78
C PHE A 396 26.07 9.96 -4.10
N LEU A 397 25.87 10.63 -2.97
CA LEU A 397 26.93 11.31 -2.22
C LEU A 397 27.93 10.30 -1.63
N THR A 398 27.43 9.19 -1.08
CA THR A 398 28.27 8.09 -0.57
C THR A 398 29.11 7.50 -1.69
N LEU A 399 28.50 7.21 -2.85
CA LEU A 399 29.23 6.68 -4.00
C LEU A 399 30.31 7.65 -4.47
N TRP A 400 29.97 8.93 -4.55
CA TRP A 400 30.86 9.99 -4.99
C TRP A 400 32.07 10.14 -4.05
N ILE A 401 31.84 10.26 -2.73
CA ILE A 401 32.90 10.40 -1.73
C ILE A 401 33.82 9.19 -1.74
N VAL A 402 33.26 7.99 -1.61
CA VAL A 402 34.06 6.76 -1.53
C VAL A 402 34.85 6.57 -2.82
N SER A 403 34.22 6.75 -3.99
CA SER A 403 34.93 6.64 -5.27
C SER A 403 36.02 7.70 -5.48
N PHE A 404 35.89 8.88 -4.85
CA PHE A 404 36.97 9.85 -4.82
C PHE A 404 38.14 9.39 -3.95
N LEU A 405 37.84 8.81 -2.79
CA LEU A 405 38.86 8.32 -1.84
C LEU A 405 39.57 7.05 -2.33
N THR A 406 38.89 6.23 -3.13
CA THR A 406 39.39 4.91 -3.57
C THR A 406 39.82 4.88 -5.03
N GLN A 407 39.95 6.05 -5.69
CA GLN A 407 40.52 6.15 -7.03
C GLN A 407 41.95 5.57 -7.04
N PRO A 408 42.29 4.67 -7.97
CA PRO A 408 43.67 4.21 -8.09
C PRO A 408 44.54 5.43 -8.42
N LYS A 409 45.49 5.74 -7.54
CA LYS A 409 46.54 6.74 -7.84
C LYS A 409 47.20 6.29 -9.14
N LEU A 410 47.11 7.10 -10.19
CA LEU A 410 47.86 6.89 -11.42
C LEU A 410 49.33 6.69 -11.01
N LYS A 411 49.85 5.48 -11.22
CA LYS A 411 51.30 5.27 -11.21
C LYS A 411 51.85 6.06 -12.39
N VAL A 412 52.28 7.29 -12.12
CA VAL A 412 53.21 8.00 -13.01
C VAL A 412 54.46 7.13 -13.02
N THR A 413 54.65 6.42 -14.13
CA THR A 413 55.83 5.59 -14.37
C THR A 413 56.74 6.35 -15.29
#